data_AF-A0A6M4JD42-F1
#
_entry.id   AF-A0A6M4JD42-F1
#
_cell.length_a   1.000
_cell.length_b   1.000
_cell.length_c   1.000
_cell.angle_alpha   90.00
_cell.angle_beta   90.00
_cell.angle_gamma   90.00
#
_symmetry.space_group_name_H-M   'P 1'
#
loop_
_entity.id
_entity.type
_entity.pdbx_description
1 polymer ?
#
loop_
_entity_poly.entity_id
_entity_poly.type
_entity_poly.pdbx_seq_one_letter_code
_entity_poly.pdbx_strand_id
1 'polypeptide(L)'
;MFHTWINNDPQDEEFSLALFDQALISFEKSISEAYDGMYIQLYQGILKPLKDNYNPETIKDRRSTENNLKELILKINEIPTGKQDYDLLGYVYEYFIGKFASTSAKGDGQYYTPHEVSDLMSEIIAHHLKDRKEISIYDPTSGSGSLLLNIGKTYQKLTGKEKNITYYAQDVL
;
A
#
# COMPACT_ATOMS: atom_id res chain seq x y z
N MET A 1 4.16 -10.74 -15.17
CA MET A 1 3.80 -9.67 -16.12
C MET A 1 4.86 -8.58 -16.21
N PHE A 2 5.37 -7.99 -15.12
CA PHE A 2 6.43 -6.97 -15.22
C PHE A 2 7.79 -7.49 -15.73
N HIS A 3 8.11 -8.76 -15.49
CA HIS A 3 9.39 -9.36 -15.87
C HIS A 3 9.68 -9.39 -17.38
N THR A 4 8.64 -9.42 -18.23
CA THR A 4 8.80 -9.38 -19.70
C THR A 4 9.23 -8.00 -20.19
N TRP A 5 8.77 -6.90 -19.56
CA TRP A 5 9.15 -5.54 -20.00
C TRP A 5 10.50 -5.06 -19.49
N ILE A 6 11.00 -5.67 -18.42
CA ILE A 6 12.25 -5.29 -17.75
C ILE A 6 13.45 -5.95 -18.43
N ASN A 7 13.27 -7.13 -19.02
CA ASN A 7 14.31 -7.83 -19.75
C ASN A 7 14.26 -7.34 -21.20
N ASN A 8 15.31 -6.62 -21.63
CA ASN A 8 15.43 -5.99 -22.95
C ASN A 8 15.40 -7.00 -24.14
N ASP A 9 14.29 -7.69 -24.38
CA ASP A 9 14.06 -8.42 -25.64
C ASP A 9 13.43 -7.46 -26.67
N PRO A 10 14.07 -7.17 -27.81
CA PRO A 10 13.50 -6.35 -28.88
C PRO A 10 12.24 -6.95 -29.54
N GLN A 11 11.87 -8.19 -29.20
CA GLN A 11 10.64 -8.86 -29.65
C GLN A 11 9.51 -8.85 -28.59
N ASP A 12 9.78 -8.37 -27.36
CA ASP A 12 8.74 -8.17 -26.34
C ASP A 12 7.93 -6.92 -26.70
N GLU A 13 6.60 -7.02 -26.64
CA GLU A 13 5.66 -5.97 -27.02
C GLU A 13 6.11 -4.57 -26.56
N GLU A 14 6.15 -3.59 -27.47
CA GLU A 14 6.39 -2.20 -27.09
C GLU A 14 5.39 -1.79 -26.00
N PHE A 15 5.90 -1.28 -24.88
CA PHE A 15 5.07 -0.72 -23.82
C PHE A 15 4.02 0.23 -24.42
N SER A 16 2.75 -0.01 -24.12
CA SER A 16 1.63 0.78 -24.61
C SER A 16 0.60 1.02 -23.52
N LEU A 17 -0.22 2.06 -23.70
CA LEU A 17 -1.33 2.34 -22.77
C LEU A 17 -2.30 1.16 -22.67
N ALA A 18 -2.58 0.46 -23.79
CA ALA A 18 -3.48 -0.70 -23.80
C ALA A 18 -2.95 -1.84 -22.93
N LEU A 19 -1.63 -2.07 -22.99
CA LEU A 19 -0.97 -3.10 -22.21
C LEU A 19 -0.91 -2.73 -20.72
N PHE A 20 -0.67 -1.46 -20.41
CA PHE A 20 -0.74 -0.93 -19.05
C PHE A 20 -2.14 -1.09 -18.44
N ASP A 21 -3.20 -0.81 -19.21
CA ASP A 21 -4.59 -0.96 -18.77
C ASP A 21 -4.92 -2.42 -18.44
N GLN A 22 -4.51 -3.35 -19.31
CA GLN A 22 -4.69 -4.78 -19.07
C GLN A 22 -3.93 -5.25 -17.81
N ALA A 23 -2.74 -4.72 -17.57
CA ALA A 23 -1.98 -5.02 -16.37
C ALA A 23 -2.65 -4.48 -15.10
N LEU A 24 -3.21 -3.26 -15.12
CA LEU A 24 -4.00 -2.71 -14.01
C LEU A 24 -5.23 -3.58 -13.70
N ILE A 25 -6.00 -3.96 -14.73
CA ILE A 25 -7.18 -4.82 -14.58
C ILE A 25 -6.79 -6.18 -13.98
N SER A 26 -5.70 -6.77 -14.49
CA SER A 26 -5.23 -8.07 -14.01
C SER A 26 -4.71 -8.01 -12.57
N PHE A 27 -4.02 -6.93 -12.21
CA PHE A 27 -3.56 -6.68 -10.85
C PHE A 27 -4.75 -6.59 -9.89
N GLU A 28 -5.75 -5.75 -10.19
CA GLU A 28 -6.95 -5.63 -9.35
C GLU A 28 -7.65 -6.97 -9.12
N LYS A 29 -7.83 -7.74 -10.19
CA LYS A 29 -8.42 -9.07 -10.09
C LYS A 29 -7.61 -9.98 -9.16
N SER A 30 -6.28 -9.95 -9.27
CA SER A 30 -5.40 -10.77 -8.42
C SER A 30 -5.45 -10.42 -6.94
N ILE A 31 -5.78 -9.18 -6.58
CA ILE A 31 -5.94 -8.78 -5.17
C ILE A 31 -7.34 -9.16 -4.66
N SER A 32 -8.37 -9.01 -5.50
CA SER A 32 -9.76 -9.33 -5.13
C SER A 32 -9.95 -10.80 -4.75
N GLU A 33 -9.14 -11.69 -5.32
CA GLU A 33 -9.19 -13.13 -5.02
C GLU A 33 -8.46 -13.49 -3.71
N ALA A 34 -7.61 -12.60 -3.17
CA ALA A 34 -6.67 -12.91 -2.10
C ALA A 34 -7.02 -12.29 -0.72
N TYR A 35 -7.66 -11.12 -0.64
CA TYR A 35 -7.88 -10.41 0.64
C TYR A 35 -9.12 -9.50 0.64
N ASP A 36 -10.27 -10.00 1.07
CA ASP A 36 -11.55 -9.27 1.01
C ASP A 36 -11.61 -8.01 1.92
N GLY A 37 -10.83 -7.96 3.01
CA GLY A 37 -10.81 -6.82 3.96
C GLY A 37 -9.71 -5.78 3.71
N MET A 38 -8.49 -6.21 3.37
CA MET A 38 -7.32 -5.33 3.15
C MET A 38 -7.34 -4.67 1.76
N TYR A 39 -8.06 -5.29 0.82
CA TYR A 39 -8.29 -4.78 -0.54
C TYR A 39 -8.99 -3.43 -0.56
N ILE A 40 -9.95 -3.20 0.34
CA ILE A 40 -10.77 -1.97 0.33
C ILE A 40 -9.88 -0.74 0.52
N GLN A 41 -8.95 -0.74 1.47
CA GLN A 41 -8.10 0.43 1.74
C GLN A 41 -7.07 0.68 0.63
N LEU A 42 -6.44 -0.37 0.13
CA LEU A 42 -5.42 -0.29 -0.93
C LEU A 42 -6.05 0.16 -2.26
N TYR A 43 -7.25 -0.36 -2.54
CA TYR A 43 -8.05 0.05 -3.69
C TYR A 43 -8.53 1.50 -3.55
N GLN A 44 -9.12 1.89 -2.41
CA GLN A 44 -9.65 3.24 -2.21
C GLN A 44 -8.57 4.32 -2.17
N GLY A 45 -7.40 4.04 -1.59
CA GLY A 45 -6.34 5.04 -1.39
C GLY A 45 -5.46 5.30 -2.62
N ILE A 46 -5.21 4.28 -3.44
CA ILE A 46 -4.24 4.38 -4.54
C ILE A 46 -4.86 4.05 -5.90
N LEU A 47 -5.52 2.90 -6.01
CA LEU A 47 -5.99 2.42 -7.32
C LEU A 47 -7.20 3.19 -7.82
N LYS A 48 -8.14 3.54 -6.95
CA LYS A 48 -9.32 4.31 -7.31
C LYS A 48 -8.95 5.74 -7.75
N PRO A 49 -8.14 6.53 -7.01
CA PRO A 49 -7.68 7.83 -7.49
C PRO A 49 -6.88 7.74 -8.79
N LEU A 50 -6.03 6.71 -8.94
CA LEU A 50 -5.30 6.49 -10.17
C LEU A 50 -6.27 6.30 -11.35
N LYS A 51 -7.28 5.43 -11.21
CA LYS A 51 -8.30 5.19 -12.24
C LYS A 51 -9.18 6.38 -12.53
N ASP A 52 -9.62 7.10 -11.51
CA ASP A 52 -10.49 8.27 -11.67
C ASP A 52 -9.77 9.39 -12.44
N ASN A 53 -8.44 9.46 -12.34
CA ASN A 53 -7.62 10.49 -12.98
C ASN A 53 -6.87 10.01 -14.23
N TYR A 54 -6.91 8.71 -14.54
CA TYR A 54 -6.29 8.12 -15.71
C TYR A 54 -7.37 7.67 -16.70
N ASN A 55 -7.50 8.42 -17.80
CA ASN A 55 -8.36 8.04 -18.93
C ASN A 55 -7.54 8.01 -20.23
N PRO A 56 -7.22 6.82 -20.77
CA PRO A 56 -6.36 6.66 -21.95
C PRO A 56 -6.95 7.26 -23.23
N GLU A 57 -8.27 7.45 -23.30
CA GLU A 57 -8.95 8.05 -24.45
C GLU A 57 -8.80 9.58 -24.50
N THR A 58 -8.50 10.21 -23.35
CA THR A 58 -8.38 11.68 -23.23
C THR A 58 -6.94 12.19 -23.33
N ILE A 59 -5.96 11.28 -23.41
CA ILE A 59 -4.53 11.61 -23.46
C ILE A 59 -4.19 12.21 -24.82
N LYS A 60 -3.77 13.49 -24.82
CA LYS A 60 -3.39 14.24 -26.03
C LYS A 60 -2.02 13.81 -26.59
N ASP A 61 -1.04 13.55 -25.73
CA ASP A 61 0.29 13.08 -26.11
C ASP A 61 0.52 11.65 -25.61
N ARG A 62 0.07 10.70 -26.43
CA ARG A 62 0.12 9.26 -26.10
C ARG A 62 1.56 8.79 -25.93
N ARG A 63 2.44 9.14 -26.86
CA ARG A 63 3.84 8.68 -26.87
C ARG A 63 4.62 9.23 -25.67
N SER A 64 4.47 10.52 -25.34
CA SER A 64 5.12 11.07 -24.15
C SER A 64 4.59 10.42 -22.88
N THR A 65 3.28 10.15 -22.80
CA THR A 65 2.69 9.50 -21.62
C THR A 65 3.18 8.06 -21.47
N GLU A 66 3.27 7.32 -22.58
CA GLU A 66 3.82 5.96 -22.60
C GLU A 66 5.27 5.93 -22.11
N ASN A 67 6.10 6.85 -22.60
CA ASN A 67 7.49 6.97 -22.14
C ASN A 67 7.58 7.29 -20.64
N ASN A 68 6.76 8.22 -20.15
CA ASN A 68 6.75 8.59 -18.73
C ASN A 68 6.30 7.43 -17.83
N LEU A 69 5.27 6.68 -18.23
CA LEU A 69 4.79 5.51 -17.49
C LEU A 69 5.82 4.38 -17.50
N LYS A 70 6.47 4.14 -18.64
CA LYS A 70 7.58 3.18 -18.74
C LYS A 70 8.71 3.55 -17.78
N GLU A 71 9.14 4.81 -17.77
CA GLU A 71 10.18 5.30 -16.87
C GLU A 71 9.77 5.14 -15.40
N LEU A 72 8.51 5.44 -15.05
CA LEU A 72 7.98 5.25 -13.70
C LEU A 72 8.03 3.77 -13.27
N ILE A 73 7.58 2.86 -14.13
CA ILE A 73 7.60 1.41 -13.84
C ILE A 73 9.03 0.90 -13.64
N LEU A 74 9.97 1.35 -14.47
CA LEU A 74 11.38 0.99 -14.32
C LEU A 74 11.95 1.49 -12.99
N LYS A 75 11.65 2.73 -12.60
CA LYS A 75 12.05 3.27 -11.29
C LYS A 75 11.41 2.52 -10.11
N ILE A 76 10.16 2.09 -10.22
CA ILE A 76 9.52 1.25 -9.20
C ILE A 76 10.23 -0.11 -9.09
N ASN A 77 10.66 -0.68 -10.22
CA ASN A 77 11.39 -1.94 -10.23
C ASN A 77 12.80 -1.85 -9.62
N GLU A 78 13.40 -0.66 -9.57
CA GLU A 78 14.66 -0.42 -8.85
C GLU A 78 14.48 -0.44 -7.32
N ILE A 79 13.25 -0.35 -6.81
CA ILE A 79 12.98 -0.42 -5.36
C ILE A 79 13.29 -1.85 -4.89
N PRO A 80 14.19 -2.04 -3.90
CA PRO A 80 14.61 -3.36 -3.48
C PRO A 80 13.51 -4.06 -2.66
N THR A 81 12.65 -4.81 -3.34
CA THR A 81 11.51 -5.54 -2.74
C THR A 81 11.86 -6.93 -2.19
N GLY A 82 13.14 -7.33 -2.25
CA GLY A 82 13.63 -8.60 -1.68
C GLY A 82 13.58 -8.65 -0.15
N LYS A 83 14.08 -9.74 0.45
CA LYS A 83 14.20 -9.89 1.92
C LYS A 83 15.13 -8.82 2.51
N GLN A 84 14.59 -7.66 2.80
CA GLN A 84 15.19 -6.63 3.65
C GLN A 84 14.84 -6.95 5.11
N ASP A 85 15.70 -6.58 6.05
CA ASP A 85 15.45 -6.72 7.50
C ASP A 85 14.34 -5.79 8.02
N TYR A 86 13.77 -4.96 7.15
CA TYR A 86 12.69 -4.02 7.44
C TYR A 86 11.65 -4.00 6.30
N ASP A 87 10.39 -3.69 6.65
CA ASP A 87 9.26 -3.69 5.71
C ASP A 87 9.26 -2.44 4.81
N LEU A 88 10.18 -2.41 3.85
CA LEU A 88 10.36 -1.29 2.92
C LEU A 88 9.08 -0.95 2.14
N LEU A 89 8.34 -1.96 1.68
CA LEU A 89 7.10 -1.73 0.93
C LEU A 89 6.03 -1.09 1.81
N GLY A 90 5.92 -1.51 3.08
CA GLY A 90 5.08 -0.84 4.07
C GLY A 90 5.46 0.62 4.28
N TYR A 91 6.75 0.93 4.43
CA TYR A 91 7.23 2.31 4.57
C TYR A 91 6.93 3.17 3.34
N VAL A 92 7.17 2.63 2.14
CA VAL A 92 6.87 3.33 0.88
C VAL A 92 5.37 3.60 0.77
N TYR A 93 4.52 2.64 1.14
CA TYR A 93 3.07 2.80 1.18
C TYR A 93 2.65 3.90 2.17
N GLU A 94 3.14 3.87 3.41
CA GLU A 94 2.86 4.90 4.42
C GLU A 94 3.34 6.29 3.97
N TYR A 95 4.52 6.37 3.35
CA TYR A 95 5.05 7.62 2.80
C TYR A 95 4.12 8.20 1.74
N PHE A 96 3.64 7.39 0.80
CA PHE A 96 2.73 7.85 -0.24
C PHE A 96 1.38 8.27 0.33
N ILE A 97 0.79 7.52 1.28
CA ILE A 97 -0.45 7.94 1.96
C ILE A 97 -0.26 9.27 2.67
N GLY A 98 0.81 9.44 3.45
CA GLY A 98 1.10 10.70 4.14
C GLY A 98 1.31 11.86 3.16
N LYS A 99 1.94 11.60 2.00
CA LYS A 99 2.13 12.60 0.95
C LYS A 99 0.82 12.97 0.25
N PHE A 100 -0.04 12.00 -0.07
CA PHE A 100 -1.35 12.29 -0.65
C PHE A 100 -2.24 13.05 0.35
N ALA A 101 -2.27 12.60 1.61
CA ALA A 101 -3.02 13.25 2.69
C ALA A 101 -2.58 14.71 2.94
N SER A 102 -1.28 15.02 2.81
CA SER A 102 -0.75 16.39 2.96
C SER A 102 -0.95 17.28 1.73
N THR A 103 -1.16 16.71 0.54
CA THR A 103 -1.31 17.47 -0.72
C THR A 103 -2.78 17.73 -1.09
N SER A 104 -3.73 16.97 -0.51
CA SER A 104 -5.17 17.19 -0.70
C SER A 104 -5.62 18.52 -0.07
N ALA A 105 -5.93 19.52 -0.90
CA ALA A 105 -6.51 20.80 -0.47
C ALA A 105 -7.89 20.67 0.24
N LYS A 106 -8.49 19.48 0.19
CA LYS A 106 -9.67 19.07 0.95
C LYS A 106 -9.22 18.09 2.03
N GLY A 107 -8.98 18.58 3.24
CA GLY A 107 -9.07 17.89 4.54
C GLY A 107 -8.86 16.36 4.72
N ASP A 108 -8.22 15.60 3.83
CA ASP A 108 -8.11 14.12 3.94
C ASP A 108 -6.95 13.66 4.86
N GLY A 109 -6.33 14.59 5.59
CA GLY A 109 -5.39 14.28 6.69
C GLY A 109 -6.00 13.51 7.87
N GLN A 110 -7.32 13.25 7.84
CA GLN A 110 -8.09 12.59 8.90
C GLN A 110 -7.91 11.06 8.90
N TYR A 111 -7.30 10.47 7.86
CA TYR A 111 -7.21 9.02 7.67
C TYR A 111 -5.85 8.40 8.02
N TYR A 112 -4.90 9.22 8.47
CA TYR A 112 -3.52 8.79 8.76
C TYR A 112 -3.06 9.20 10.15
N THR A 113 -2.49 8.24 10.89
CA THR A 113 -1.75 8.49 12.14
C THR A 113 -0.28 8.72 11.78
N PRO A 114 0.32 9.88 12.11
CA PRO A 114 1.74 10.13 11.89
C PRO A 114 2.63 9.00 12.43
N HIS A 115 3.69 8.66 11.69
CA HIS A 115 4.53 7.50 11.97
C HIS A 115 5.07 7.48 13.41
N GLU A 116 5.60 8.61 13.89
CA GLU A 116 6.16 8.74 15.23
C GLU A 116 5.09 8.55 16.32
N VAL A 117 3.85 8.97 16.05
CA VAL A 117 2.72 8.76 16.95
C VAL A 117 2.30 7.29 16.95
N SER A 118 2.25 6.67 15.77
CA SER A 118 1.95 5.25 15.60
C SER A 118 2.96 4.37 16.36
N ASP A 119 4.25 4.68 16.25
CA ASP A 119 5.32 3.96 16.96
C ASP A 119 5.18 4.09 18.47
N LEU A 120 5.00 5.31 18.98
CA LEU A 120 4.83 5.54 20.41
C LEU A 120 3.61 4.78 20.96
N MET A 121 2.47 4.88 20.28
CA MET A 121 1.25 4.16 20.68
C MET A 121 1.46 2.64 20.63
N SER A 122 2.13 2.15 19.60
CA SER A 122 2.43 0.73 19.43
C SER A 122 3.31 0.19 20.55
N GLU A 123 4.34 0.92 20.95
CA GLU A 123 5.20 0.56 22.08
C GLU A 123 4.41 0.49 23.39
N ILE A 124 3.59 1.51 23.68
CA ILE A 124 2.74 1.55 24.89
C ILE A 124 1.80 0.35 24.94
N ILE A 125 1.07 0.09 23.84
CA ILE A 125 0.09 -0.98 23.75
C ILE A 125 0.78 -2.36 23.80
N ALA A 126 1.87 -2.55 23.05
CA ALA A 126 2.65 -3.78 23.07
C ALA A 126 3.16 -4.11 24.48
N HIS A 127 3.70 -3.11 25.19
CA HIS A 127 4.15 -3.27 26.57
C HIS A 127 3.01 -3.67 27.53
N HIS A 128 1.82 -3.10 27.35
CA HIS A 128 0.64 -3.47 28.14
C HIS A 128 0.17 -4.91 27.86
N LEU A 129 0.31 -5.37 26.62
CA LEU A 129 -0.19 -6.68 26.18
C LEU A 129 0.81 -7.83 26.32
N LYS A 130 2.09 -7.56 26.62
CA LYS A 130 3.22 -8.52 26.56
C LYS A 130 3.01 -9.87 27.27
N ASP A 131 2.21 -9.87 28.35
CA ASP A 131 1.96 -11.05 29.19
C ASP A 131 0.65 -11.79 28.84
N ARG A 132 -0.12 -11.27 27.88
CA ARG A 132 -1.37 -11.90 27.44
C ARG A 132 -1.09 -13.07 26.49
N LYS A 133 -1.94 -14.10 26.57
CA LYS A 133 -1.89 -15.29 25.68
C LYS A 133 -2.72 -15.10 24.41
N GLU A 134 -3.83 -14.37 24.54
CA GLU A 134 -4.74 -14.02 23.47
C GLU A 134 -4.92 -12.51 23.48
N ILE A 135 -4.81 -11.90 22.30
CA ILE A 135 -4.88 -10.45 22.14
C ILE A 135 -5.93 -10.15 21.08
N SER A 136 -6.87 -9.30 21.45
CA SER A 136 -7.79 -8.66 20.50
C SER A 136 -7.59 -7.15 20.57
N ILE A 137 -7.50 -6.51 19.41
CA ILE A 137 -7.32 -5.05 19.31
C ILE A 137 -8.42 -4.51 18.41
N TYR A 138 -9.13 -3.50 18.87
CA TYR A 138 -10.19 -2.84 18.13
C TYR A 138 -9.84 -1.38 17.89
N ASP A 139 -9.94 -0.94 16.64
CA ASP A 139 -9.85 0.47 16.26
C ASP A 139 -11.16 0.90 15.57
N PRO A 140 -11.98 1.77 16.21
CA PRO A 140 -13.26 2.21 15.68
C PRO A 140 -13.14 3.22 14.52
N THR A 141 -11.95 3.77 14.27
CA THR A 141 -11.67 4.81 13.26
C THR A 141 -10.32 4.53 12.60
N SER A 142 -10.18 3.31 12.08
CA SER A 142 -8.89 2.72 11.73
C SER A 142 -8.17 3.39 10.57
N GLY A 143 -8.86 4.15 9.72
CA GLY A 143 -8.28 4.77 8.54
C GLY A 143 -7.60 3.73 7.65
N SER A 144 -6.30 3.93 7.42
CA SER A 144 -5.42 2.98 6.72
C SER A 144 -5.16 1.64 7.42
N GLY A 145 -5.60 1.44 8.67
CA GLY A 145 -5.31 0.25 9.47
C GLY A 145 -3.84 0.09 9.89
N SER A 146 -2.95 0.99 9.47
CA SER A 146 -1.50 0.90 9.70
C SER A 146 -1.12 0.85 11.18
N LEU A 147 -1.85 1.56 12.04
CA LEU A 147 -1.62 1.54 13.49
C LEU A 147 -1.80 0.13 14.08
N LEU A 148 -2.88 -0.57 13.71
CA LEU A 148 -3.15 -1.94 14.17
C LEU A 148 -2.02 -2.90 13.77
N LEU A 149 -1.57 -2.80 12.52
CA LEU A 149 -0.46 -3.62 12.02
C LEU A 149 0.86 -3.30 12.73
N ASN A 150 1.10 -2.02 13.03
CA ASN A 150 2.30 -1.58 13.73
C ASN A 150 2.32 -2.11 15.18
N ILE A 151 1.20 -2.05 15.91
CA ILE A 151 1.08 -2.64 17.25
C ILE A 151 1.49 -4.12 17.24
N GLY A 152 1.03 -4.88 16.25
CA GLY A 152 1.39 -6.29 16.12
C GLY A 152 2.87 -6.52 15.83
N LYS A 153 3.47 -5.70 14.95
CA LYS A 153 4.92 -5.76 14.65
C LYS A 153 5.73 -5.44 15.91
N THR A 154 5.37 -4.38 16.63
CA THR A 154 6.04 -3.98 17.88
C THR A 154 5.89 -5.02 18.98
N TYR A 155 4.71 -5.61 19.15
CA TYR A 155 4.48 -6.72 20.09
C TYR A 155 5.39 -7.93 19.80
N GLN A 156 5.50 -8.33 18.52
CA GLN A 156 6.36 -9.43 18.12
C GLN A 156 7.84 -9.11 18.37
N LYS A 157 8.27 -7.88 18.07
CA LYS A 157 9.63 -7.41 18.33
C LYS A 157 9.96 -7.40 19.82
N LEU A 158 9.02 -6.96 20.66
CA LEU A 158 9.20 -6.86 22.12
C LEU A 158 9.22 -8.22 22.81
N THR A 159 8.35 -9.15 22.39
CA THR A 159 8.12 -10.42 23.12
C THR A 159 8.78 -11.64 22.50
N GLY A 160 9.14 -11.58 21.21
CA GLY A 160 9.58 -12.74 20.44
C GLY A 160 8.50 -13.81 20.24
N LYS A 161 7.26 -13.57 20.67
CA LYS A 161 6.14 -14.51 20.54
C LYS A 161 5.50 -14.41 19.16
N GLU A 162 4.92 -15.51 18.68
CA GLU A 162 4.10 -15.48 17.46
C GLU A 162 2.90 -14.55 17.63
N LYS A 163 2.46 -13.96 16.51
CA LYS A 163 1.30 -13.05 16.46
C LYS A 163 0.01 -13.84 16.66
N ASN A 164 -0.38 -14.06 17.92
CA ASN A 164 -1.73 -14.47 18.28
C ASN A 164 -2.61 -13.24 18.57
N ILE A 165 -2.74 -12.36 17.56
CA ILE A 165 -3.47 -11.10 17.65
C ILE A 165 -4.62 -11.12 16.65
N THR A 166 -5.83 -10.86 17.14
CA THR A 166 -7.01 -10.64 16.29
C THR A 166 -7.29 -9.14 16.20
N TYR A 167 -7.37 -8.61 14.98
CA TYR A 167 -7.68 -7.22 14.73
C TYR A 167 -9.15 -7.04 14.36
N TYR A 168 -9.78 -6.03 14.94
CA TYR A 168 -11.10 -5.55 14.58
C TYR A 168 -10.93 -4.08 14.15
N ALA A 169 -11.35 -3.75 12.94
CA ALA A 169 -11.19 -2.42 12.38
C ALA A 169 -12.54 -1.93 11.88
N GLN A 170 -12.89 -0.70 12.23
CA GLN A 170 -14.03 0.00 11.67
C GLN A 170 -13.54 1.32 11.07
N ASP A 171 -14.17 1.72 9.99
CA ASP A 171 -13.97 3.03 9.37
C ASP A 171 -15.30 3.53 8.81
N VAL A 172 -15.45 4.85 8.76
CA VAL A 172 -16.63 5.52 8.23
C VAL A 172 -16.31 5.90 6.78
N LEU A 173 -16.40 4.92 5.88
CA LEU A 173 -16.42 5.16 4.43
C LEU A 173 -17.80 5.63 3.99
#